data_AF-A0A0G1IHZ0-F1
#
_entry.id   AF-A0A0G1IHZ0-F1
#
_cell.length_a   1.000
_cell.length_b   1.000
_cell.length_c   1.000
_cell.angle_alpha   90.00
_cell.angle_beta   90.00
_cell.angle_gamma   90.00
#
_symmetry.space_group_name_H-M   'P 1'
#
loop_
_entity.id
_entity.type
_entity.pdbx_description
1 polymer ?
#
loop_
_entity_poly.entity_id
_entity_poly.type
_entity_poly.pdbx_seq_one_letter_code
_entity_poly.pdbx_strand_id
1 'polypeptide(L)'
;MKGNVDAELVLHAMIHINDFDQALIVTGDGDFHCLVEYLLEQKKLLALMVPNRKKYSGLLKRKYFLPYTRFVADIRNKVQKKRKTPMRTKPHQGTLSVRDNSSISPPKIMSIALSTSKQ
;
A
#
# COMPACT_ATOMS: atom_id res chain seq x y z
N MET A 1 28.65 4.80 -10.18
CA MET A 1 28.37 3.58 -9.39
C MET A 1 26.86 3.46 -9.24
N LYS A 2 26.27 2.31 -9.62
CA LYS A 2 24.82 2.06 -9.48
C LYS A 2 24.62 1.32 -8.16
N GLY A 3 24.30 2.05 -7.09
CA GLY A 3 23.89 1.44 -5.83
C GLY A 3 22.55 0.76 -6.04
N ASN A 4 22.45 -0.54 -5.78
CA ASN A 4 21.19 -1.25 -5.87
C ASN A 4 20.36 -0.89 -4.64
N VAL A 5 19.63 0.24 -4.73
CA VAL A 5 18.72 0.73 -3.69
C VAL A 5 17.73 -0.36 -3.25
N ASP A 6 17.44 -1.31 -4.14
CA ASP A 6 16.58 -2.46 -3.87
C ASP A 6 17.11 -3.33 -2.72
N ALA A 7 18.42 -3.55 -2.62
CA ALA A 7 19.01 -4.37 -1.56
C ALA A 7 18.94 -3.70 -0.19
N GLU A 8 19.17 -2.38 -0.14
CA GLU A 8 19.05 -1.59 1.09
C GLU A 8 17.61 -1.59 1.61
N LEU A 9 16.64 -1.48 0.71
CA LEU A 9 15.22 -1.48 1.07
C LEU A 9 14.73 -2.85 1.54
N VAL A 10 15.19 -3.93 0.91
CA VAL A 10 14.94 -5.30 1.39
C VAL A 10 15.54 -5.47 2.78
N LEU A 11 16.81 -5.10 2.98
CA LEU A 11 17.48 -5.23 4.27
C LEU A 11 16.77 -4.41 5.37
N HIS A 12 16.40 -3.18 5.07
CA HIS A 12 15.67 -2.31 6.00
C HIS A 12 14.33 -2.93 6.42
N ALA A 13 13.57 -3.49 5.46
CA ALA A 13 12.32 -4.19 5.75
C ALA A 13 12.54 -5.42 6.66
N MET A 14 13.65 -6.13 6.50
CA MET A 14 13.98 -7.28 7.35
C MET A 14 14.41 -6.89 8.75
N ILE A 15 15.23 -5.85 8.89
CA ILE A 15 15.66 -5.33 10.21
C ILE A 15 14.44 -4.90 11.03
N HIS A 16 13.49 -4.21 10.39
CA HIS A 16 12.30 -3.68 11.06
C HIS A 16 11.08 -4.62 10.99
N ILE A 17 11.25 -5.89 10.63
CA ILE A 17 10.14 -6.84 10.44
C ILE A 17 9.22 -6.96 11.67
N ASN A 18 9.76 -6.75 12.87
CA ASN A 18 9.02 -6.81 14.14
C ASN A 18 8.44 -5.46 14.57
N ASP A 19 8.79 -4.36 13.91
CA ASP A 19 8.35 -3.01 14.29
C ASP A 19 7.02 -2.60 13.65
N PHE A 20 6.53 -3.42 12.70
CA PHE A 20 5.25 -3.24 12.03
C PHE A 20 4.40 -4.52 12.08
N ASP A 21 3.09 -4.32 12.08
CA ASP A 21 2.12 -5.41 12.06
C ASP A 21 1.92 -5.92 10.63
N GLN A 22 1.79 -4.99 9.69
CA GLN A 22 1.64 -5.29 8.28
C GLN A 22 2.39 -4.31 7.37
N ALA A 23 2.75 -4.77 6.18
CA ALA A 23 3.51 -4.04 5.18
C ALA A 23 2.70 -3.84 3.89
N LEU A 24 2.69 -2.60 3.41
CA LEU A 24 2.22 -2.22 2.08
C LEU A 24 3.43 -2.03 1.17
N ILE A 25 3.58 -2.91 0.18
CA ILE A 25 4.67 -2.84 -0.80
C ILE A 25 4.13 -2.21 -2.08
N VAL A 26 4.68 -1.07 -2.50
CA VAL A 26 4.34 -0.43 -3.77
C VAL A 26 5.45 -0.70 -4.76
N THR A 27 5.27 -1.64 -5.69
CA THR A 27 6.25 -1.96 -6.72
C THR A 27 5.60 -2.65 -7.93
N GLY A 28 6.25 -2.53 -9.09
CA GLY A 28 5.96 -3.34 -10.28
C GLY A 28 7.11 -4.28 -10.66
N ASP A 29 8.20 -4.27 -9.89
CA ASP A 29 9.44 -4.97 -10.21
C ASP A 29 9.45 -6.41 -9.69
N GLY A 30 10.02 -7.32 -10.49
CA GLY A 30 10.18 -8.72 -10.12
C GLY A 30 11.23 -8.93 -9.02
N ASP A 31 12.15 -7.99 -8.84
CA ASP A 31 13.25 -8.12 -7.86
C ASP A 31 12.73 -8.17 -6.41
N PHE A 32 11.55 -7.61 -6.15
CA PHE A 32 10.90 -7.68 -4.83
C PHE A 32 10.07 -8.94 -4.62
N HIS A 33 10.05 -9.88 -5.57
CA HIS A 33 9.29 -11.12 -5.45
C HIS A 33 9.60 -11.84 -4.13
N CYS A 34 10.88 -11.99 -3.79
CA CYS A 34 11.31 -12.67 -2.56
C CYS A 34 10.83 -11.94 -1.30
N LEU A 35 10.88 -10.61 -1.27
CA LEU A 35 10.40 -9.82 -0.14
C LEU A 35 8.87 -9.97 0.04
N VAL A 36 8.12 -9.88 -1.05
CA VAL A 36 6.65 -10.01 -1.02
C VAL A 36 6.23 -11.42 -0.60
N GLU A 37 6.93 -12.44 -1.11
CA GLU A 37 6.71 -13.84 -0.73
C GLU A 37 6.98 -14.07 0.76
N TYR A 38 8.13 -13.60 1.25
CA TYR A 38 8.47 -13.70 2.66
C TYR A 38 7.44 -13.00 3.57
N LEU A 39 7.04 -11.77 3.25
CA LEU A 39 6.03 -11.04 4.03
C LEU A 39 4.67 -11.74 4.02
N LEU A 40 4.31 -12.39 2.91
CA LEU A 40 3.09 -13.19 2.83
C LEU A 40 3.14 -14.41 3.75
N GLU A 41 4.26 -15.15 3.73
CA GLU A 41 4.48 -16.32 4.59
C GLU A 41 4.46 -15.95 6.08
N GLN A 42 5.03 -14.81 6.44
CA GLN A 42 5.00 -14.28 7.80
C GLN A 42 3.64 -13.67 8.20
N LYS A 43 2.62 -13.73 7.32
CA LYS A 43 1.30 -13.09 7.51
C LYS A 43 1.38 -11.58 7.77
N LYS A 44 2.44 -10.94 7.28
CA LYS A 44 2.72 -9.51 7.42
C LYS A 44 2.44 -8.71 6.15
N LEU A 45 2.07 -9.33 5.03
CA LEU A 45 1.70 -8.59 3.82
C LEU A 45 0.28 -8.01 3.93
N LEU A 46 0.16 -6.69 3.94
CA LEU A 46 -1.13 -5.99 3.85
C LEU A 46 -1.64 -5.97 2.41
N ALA A 47 -0.81 -5.45 1.50
CA ALA A 47 -1.12 -5.37 0.08
C ALA A 47 0.14 -5.17 -0.77
N LEU A 48 0.05 -5.62 -2.02
CA LEU A 48 1.01 -5.33 -3.09
C LEU A 48 0.38 -4.29 -4.03
N MET A 49 0.80 -3.04 -3.93
CA MET A 49 0.33 -1.97 -4.80
C MET A 49 1.17 -1.87 -6.07
N VAL A 50 0.52 -2.08 -7.21
CA VAL A 50 1.14 -1.95 -8.53
C VAL A 50 0.77 -0.59 -9.13
N PRO A 51 1.75 0.29 -9.42
CA PRO A 51 1.48 1.59 -10.02
C PRO A 51 0.85 1.50 -11.42
N ASN A 52 1.31 0.54 -12.23
CA ASN A 52 0.87 0.37 -13.61
C ASN A 52 0.35 -1.05 -13.88
N ARG A 53 -0.97 -1.20 -13.99
CA ARG A 53 -1.63 -2.47 -14.27
C ARG A 53 -1.14 -3.17 -15.55
N LYS A 54 -0.70 -2.40 -16.55
CA LYS A 54 -0.22 -2.95 -17.85
C LYS A 54 1.26 -3.34 -17.81
N LYS A 55 2.04 -2.83 -16.86
CA LYS A 55 3.50 -2.97 -16.82
C LYS A 55 3.98 -3.32 -15.42
N TYR A 56 3.96 -4.62 -15.09
CA TYR A 56 4.56 -5.17 -13.89
C TYR A 56 4.98 -6.64 -14.13
N SER A 57 5.98 -7.10 -13.38
CA SER A 57 6.62 -8.40 -13.56
C SER A 57 5.63 -9.57 -13.49
N GLY A 58 5.85 -10.59 -14.32
CA GLY A 58 5.08 -11.84 -14.29
C GLY A 58 5.21 -12.60 -12.96
N LEU A 59 6.33 -12.42 -12.24
CA LEU A 59 6.54 -13.01 -10.92
C LEU A 59 5.52 -12.52 -9.89
N LEU A 60 5.09 -11.25 -10.01
CA LEU A 60 4.07 -10.65 -9.16
C LEU A 60 2.63 -11.01 -9.57
N LYS A 61 2.44 -11.71 -10.71
CA LYS A 61 1.12 -12.17 -11.21
C LYS A 61 0.72 -13.55 -10.70
N ARG A 62 1.55 -14.16 -9.84
CA ARG A 62 1.28 -15.49 -9.30
C ARG A 62 -0.02 -15.50 -8.49
N LYS A 63 -0.76 -16.61 -8.56
CA LYS A 63 -2.11 -16.75 -8.01
C LYS A 63 -2.21 -16.36 -6.53
N TYR A 64 -1.17 -16.64 -5.75
CA TYR A 64 -1.13 -16.35 -4.32
C TYR A 64 -0.91 -14.86 -3.98
N PHE A 65 -0.40 -14.06 -4.92
CA PHE A 65 -0.30 -12.60 -4.73
C PHE A 65 -1.57 -11.85 -5.14
N LEU A 66 -2.36 -12.39 -6.09
CA LEU A 66 -3.55 -11.72 -6.62
C LEU A 66 -4.54 -11.22 -5.56
N PRO A 67 -4.82 -11.93 -4.44
CA PRO A 67 -5.71 -11.43 -3.39
C PRO A 67 -5.20 -10.14 -2.72
N TYR A 68 -3.88 -9.97 -2.65
CA TYR A 68 -3.19 -8.85 -2.02
C TYR A 68 -2.87 -7.73 -3.03
N THR A 69 -2.90 -8.01 -4.33
CA THR A 69 -2.59 -7.03 -5.37
C THR A 69 -3.67 -5.95 -5.47
N ARG A 70 -3.25 -4.68 -5.45
CA ARG A 70 -4.09 -3.49 -5.67
C ARG A 70 -3.44 -2.62 -6.73
N PHE A 71 -4.24 -1.96 -7.57
CA PHE A 71 -3.70 -1.06 -8.59
C PHE A 71 -3.90 0.39 -8.16
N VAL A 72 -2.84 1.18 -8.21
CA VAL A 72 -2.91 2.62 -7.88
C VAL A 72 -3.86 3.34 -8.84
N ALA A 73 -3.94 2.89 -10.10
CA ALA A 73 -4.88 3.40 -11.09
C ALA A 73 -6.35 3.35 -10.62
N ASP A 74 -6.73 2.33 -9.85
CA ASP A 74 -8.12 2.16 -9.38
C ASP A 74 -8.47 3.17 -8.27
N ILE A 75 -7.46 3.62 -7.52
CA ILE A 75 -7.62 4.61 -6.44
C ILE A 75 -7.82 6.00 -7.03
N ARG A 76 -7.11 6.34 -8.12
CA ARG A 76 -7.26 7.64 -8.79
C ARG A 76 -8.71 7.91 -9.18
N ASN A 77 -9.41 6.91 -9.70
CA ASN A 77 -10.81 7.04 -10.11
C ASN A 77 -11.78 7.25 -8.94
N LYS A 78 -11.43 6.81 -7.72
CA LYS A 78 -12.26 6.95 -6.51
C LYS A 78 -11.94 8.22 -5.71
N VAL A 79 -10.69 8.66 -5.73
CA VAL A 79 -10.21 9.83 -4.95
C VAL A 79 -10.30 11.13 -5.75
N GLN A 80 -10.55 11.07 -7.06
CA GLN A 80 -10.75 12.27 -7.86
C GLN A 80 -11.97 13.05 -7.36
N LYS A 81 -11.72 14.19 -6.71
CA LYS A 81 -12.76 15.17 -6.36
C LYS A 81 -13.49 15.55 -7.65
N LYS A 82 -14.73 15.09 -7.82
CA LYS A 82 -15.66 15.74 -8.74
C LYS A 82 -15.79 17.19 -8.23
N ARG A 83 -15.48 18.19 -9.06
CA ARG A 83 -15.71 19.60 -8.72
C ARG A 83 -17.19 19.71 -8.32
N LYS A 84 -17.46 20.00 -7.04
CA LYS A 84 -18.83 20.34 -6.63
C LYS A 84 -19.14 21.69 -7.27
N THR A 85 -20.13 21.74 -8.16
CA THR A 85 -20.85 22.99 -8.47
C THR A 85 -21.28 23.60 -7.12
N PRO A 86 -21.19 24.92 -6.88
CA PRO A 86 -21.50 25.48 -5.57
C PRO A 86 -22.98 25.28 -5.26
N MET A 87 -23.33 24.26 -4.47
CA MET A 87 -24.63 24.15 -3.83
C MET A 87 -24.64 25.07 -2.61
N ARG A 88 -25.50 26.10 -2.62
CA ARG A 88 -25.88 26.86 -1.42
C ARG A 88 -26.45 25.88 -0.40
N THR A 89 -25.83 25.77 0.77
CA THR A 89 -26.40 25.04 1.92
C THR A 89 -26.66 26.02 3.05
N LYS A 90 -27.90 26.03 3.56
CA LYS A 90 -28.30 26.69 4.82
C LYS A 90 -27.85 25.80 5.99
N PRO A 91 -27.47 26.35 7.15
CA PRO A 91 -27.00 25.56 8.28
C PRO A 91 -28.18 24.87 8.99
N HIS A 92 -28.07 23.57 9.22
CA HIS A 92 -28.88 22.86 10.22
C HIS A 92 -27.96 22.38 11.35
N GLN A 93 -28.30 22.77 12.58
CA GLN A 93 -27.73 22.25 13.82
C GLN A 93 -28.25 20.83 14.08
N GLY A 94 -27.36 19.92 14.48
CA GLY A 94 -27.69 18.59 14.97
C GLY A 94 -26.47 17.92 15.61
N THR A 95 -26.51 17.77 16.93
CA THR A 95 -25.51 17.07 17.74
C THR A 95 -25.71 15.56 17.62
N LEU A 96 -24.65 14.79 17.35
CA LEU A 96 -24.67 13.34 17.53
C LEU A 96 -23.43 12.91 18.32
N SER A 97 -23.66 12.50 19.57
CA SER A 97 -22.69 11.80 20.41
C SER A 97 -22.64 10.33 20.01
N VAL A 98 -21.45 9.78 19.78
CA VAL A 98 -21.23 8.33 19.78
C VAL A 98 -20.01 8.04 20.65
N ARG A 99 -20.27 7.34 21.76
CA ARG A 99 -19.28 6.60 22.55
C ARG A 99 -18.96 5.31 21.80
N ASP A 100 -17.69 4.92 21.74
CA ASP A 100 -17.24 3.69 22.38
C ASP A 100 -15.71 3.61 22.37
N ASN A 101 -15.18 3.33 23.56
CA ASN A 101 -13.78 3.35 23.91
C ASN A 101 -13.31 1.89 23.98
N SER A 102 -12.59 1.43 22.96
CA SER A 102 -11.66 0.31 23.12
C SER A 102 -10.31 0.81 22.62
N SER A 103 -9.36 0.93 23.54
CA SER A 103 -8.00 1.36 23.25
C SER A 103 -7.23 0.24 22.53
N ILE A 104 -7.66 -0.10 21.32
CA ILE A 104 -6.86 -0.88 20.40
C ILE A 104 -5.95 0.13 19.73
N SER A 105 -4.65 0.09 20.09
CA SER A 105 -3.66 0.91 19.39
C SER A 105 -3.76 0.62 17.89
N PRO A 106 -3.84 1.65 17.03
CA PRO A 106 -3.96 1.43 15.59
C PRO A 106 -2.76 0.61 15.08
N PRO A 107 -2.97 -0.32 14.13
CA PRO A 107 -1.89 -1.16 13.61
C PRO A 107 -0.78 -0.29 13.00
N LYS A 108 0.47 -0.62 13.30
CA LYS A 108 1.63 0.02 12.70
C LYS A 108 1.80 -0.52 11.29
N ILE A 109 1.54 0.33 10.30
CA ILE A 109 1.68 -0.01 8.88
C ILE A 109 2.99 0.56 8.35
N MET A 110 3.86 -0.33 7.87
CA MET A 110 5.02 0.09 7.09
C MET A 110 4.63 0.22 5.62
N SER A 111 4.91 1.39 5.01
CA SER A 111 4.71 1.61 3.58
C SER A 111 6.05 1.76 2.88
N ILE A 112 6.38 0.82 1.98
CA ILE A 112 7.58 0.90 1.15
C ILE A 112 7.16 1.29 -0.25
N ALA A 113 7.48 2.53 -0.64
CA ALA A 113 7.22 3.04 -1.98
C ALA A 113 8.48 2.98 -2.83
N LEU A 114 8.53 2.00 -3.74
CA LEU A 114 9.61 1.85 -4.69
C LEU A 114 9.19 2.51 -6.00
N SER A 115 9.67 3.73 -6.22
CA SER A 115 9.47 4.44 -7.48
C SER A 115 10.35 3.77 -8.54
N THR A 116 9.73 3.06 -9.48
CA THR A 116 10.44 2.59 -10.66
C THR A 116 10.74 3.80 -11.53
N SER A 117 11.99 4.28 -11.48
CA SER A 117 12.50 5.16 -12.52
C SER A 117 12.41 4.38 -13.82
N LYS A 118 11.56 4.83 -14.74
CA LYS A 118 11.68 4.46 -16.14
C LYS A 118 13.14 4.67 -16.54
N GLN A 119 13.82 3.60 -16.93
CA GLN A 119 14.80 3.71 -18.02
C GLN A 119 14.02 3.72 -19.33
#